data_AF-A0A355BRD8-F1
#
_entry.id   AF-A0A355BRD8-F1
#
_cell.length_a   1.000
_cell.length_b   1.000
_cell.length_c   1.000
_cell.angle_alpha   90.00
_cell.angle_beta   90.00
_cell.angle_gamma   90.00
#
_symmetry.space_group_name_H-M   'P 1'
#
loop_
_entity.id
_entity.type
_entity.pdbx_description
1 polymer ?
#
loop_
_entity_poly.entity_id
_entity_poly.type
_entity_poly.pdbx_seq_one_letter_code
_entity_poly.pdbx_strand_id
1 'polypeptide(L)'
;MLLGACGHYDLFPKRWIAVESRSLGRMGRGGHRSMEGIILDIKQNTGTVGSIFSDSLFTFDLNKVNLSVERFGKIHFASPDSLVIDYKKISTRTRFIPIADFKPALNGLELAGSAWFLNGYGEDDWISQRIDFTAEKWKLRPFPGVAITHRREKKYKYQKREKWSLKRVQEEWFLTLSYWESDMYVFQVAGVDQDSLTLKCLMLGNQRPFTLCRLKKVDPALADSIVRYLAQRRWNTREVLNQVNSMDKAEDSDLEIFSRFHLSDTTVITKRNLMDKKVSFRFRDDFVFEMLDDSRLFWQTTWRLSEDGNYIILDKGQRPSDYIEIISWKNNELVIGKEDDFATDEKHQYYTGYYEVRLN
;
A
#
# COMPACT_ATOMS: atom_id res chain seq x y z
N MET A 1 7.64 -29.11 48.79
CA MET A 1 8.42 -29.64 47.64
C MET A 1 7.72 -29.16 46.37
N LEU A 2 8.06 -27.95 45.91
CA LEU A 2 7.50 -27.33 44.70
C LEU A 2 8.67 -27.21 43.71
N LEU A 3 8.85 -28.24 42.89
CA LEU A 3 9.79 -28.23 41.78
C LEU A 3 9.30 -27.22 40.75
N GLY A 4 10.14 -26.22 40.49
CA GLY A 4 9.93 -25.20 39.47
C GLY A 4 9.86 -25.84 38.09
N ALA A 5 8.67 -25.84 37.50
CA ALA A 5 8.52 -25.98 36.07
C ALA A 5 8.98 -24.67 35.41
N CYS A 6 10.30 -24.52 35.23
CA CYS A 6 10.78 -23.79 34.07
C CYS A 6 10.28 -24.56 32.86
N GLY A 7 9.12 -24.17 32.31
CA GLY A 7 8.62 -24.72 31.07
C GLY A 7 9.70 -24.56 30.02
N HIS A 8 10.30 -25.67 29.59
CA HIS A 8 11.14 -25.72 28.41
C HIS A 8 10.23 -25.47 27.21
N TYR A 9 9.97 -24.19 26.93
CA TYR A 9 9.39 -23.80 25.66
C TYR A 9 10.40 -24.14 24.58
N ASP A 10 9.98 -24.89 23.57
CA ASP A 10 10.80 -25.31 22.44
C ASP A 10 11.03 -24.11 21.47
N LEU A 11 11.73 -23.10 22.00
CA LEU A 11 11.95 -21.79 21.38
C LEU A 11 13.25 -21.74 20.57
N PHE A 12 14.13 -22.75 20.68
CA PHE A 12 15.52 -22.67 20.23
C PHE A 12 16.01 -23.96 19.54
N PRO A 13 16.86 -23.86 18.49
CA PRO A 13 17.14 -22.66 17.69
C PRO A 13 15.96 -22.34 16.77
N LYS A 14 15.51 -21.08 16.74
CA LYS A 14 14.33 -20.71 15.94
C LYS A 14 14.30 -19.25 15.60
N ARG A 15 13.81 -18.97 14.39
CA ARG A 15 13.56 -17.62 13.90
C ARG A 15 12.07 -17.35 13.88
N TRP A 16 11.72 -16.19 14.40
CA TRP A 16 10.35 -15.76 14.61
C TRP A 16 10.13 -14.42 13.91
N ILE A 17 8.97 -14.22 13.30
CA ILE A 17 8.59 -12.95 12.69
C ILE A 17 7.28 -12.46 13.30
N ALA A 18 7.24 -11.19 13.67
CA ALA A 18 6.06 -10.52 14.17
C ALA A 18 5.05 -10.36 13.03
N VAL A 19 3.82 -10.80 13.27
CA VAL A 19 2.74 -10.80 12.28
C VAL A 19 1.50 -10.09 12.76
N GLU A 20 1.43 -9.74 14.04
CA GLU A 20 0.24 -9.10 14.58
C GLU A 20 0.54 -8.42 15.91
N SER A 21 0.06 -7.19 16.04
CA SER A 21 0.26 -6.32 17.19
C SER A 21 -1.09 -5.78 17.63
N ARG A 22 -1.41 -5.91 18.91
CA ARG A 22 -2.64 -5.38 19.49
C ARG A 22 -2.32 -4.56 20.73
N SER A 23 -3.16 -3.58 21.03
CA SER A 23 -3.02 -2.78 22.24
C SER A 23 -3.22 -3.65 23.49
N LEU A 24 -2.40 -3.46 24.52
CA LEU A 24 -2.62 -4.01 25.86
C LEU A 24 -3.71 -3.23 26.64
N GLY A 25 -4.26 -2.16 26.05
CA GLY A 25 -5.26 -1.31 26.67
C GLY A 25 -4.76 -0.75 28.00
N ARG A 26 -5.59 -0.92 29.05
CA ARG A 26 -5.28 -0.45 30.42
C ARG A 26 -4.10 -1.17 31.09
N MET A 27 -3.61 -2.29 30.52
CA MET A 27 -2.48 -3.04 31.07
C MET A 27 -1.11 -2.50 30.62
N GLY A 28 -1.08 -1.61 29.62
CA GLY A 28 0.14 -0.95 29.17
C GLY A 28 0.33 0.45 29.75
N ARG A 29 1.55 0.97 29.62
CA ARG A 29 1.96 2.27 30.17
C ARG A 29 2.22 3.35 29.11
N GLY A 30 1.93 3.08 27.83
CA GLY A 30 2.25 3.98 26.71
C GLY A 30 1.35 3.80 25.49
N GLY A 31 1.65 4.50 24.40
CA GLY A 31 0.91 4.38 23.13
C GLY A 31 1.24 3.08 22.39
N HIS A 32 0.22 2.44 21.84
CA HIS A 32 0.36 1.25 21.00
C HIS A 32 1.28 1.52 19.80
N ARG A 33 2.11 0.54 19.44
CA ARG A 33 2.93 0.57 18.23
C ARG A 33 2.79 -0.74 17.47
N SER A 34 2.64 -0.63 16.16
CA SER A 34 2.77 -1.74 15.22
C SER A 34 4.21 -2.28 15.26
N MET A 35 4.33 -3.61 15.39
CA MET A 35 5.60 -4.34 15.49
C MET A 35 5.75 -5.39 14.37
N GLU A 36 4.80 -5.44 13.43
CA GLU A 36 4.80 -6.33 12.27
C GLU A 36 6.14 -6.25 11.53
N GLY A 37 6.66 -7.42 11.17
CA GLY A 37 7.91 -7.52 10.43
C GLY A 37 9.19 -7.38 11.26
N ILE A 38 9.09 -7.25 12.58
CA ILE A 38 10.24 -7.48 13.47
C ILE A 38 10.58 -8.96 13.46
N ILE A 39 11.87 -9.27 13.34
CA ILE A 39 12.38 -10.64 13.32
C ILE A 39 13.21 -10.87 14.58
N LEU A 40 12.90 -11.96 15.28
CA LEU A 40 13.69 -12.48 16.40
C LEU A 40 14.38 -13.75 15.94
N ASP A 41 15.70 -13.69 15.75
CA ASP A 41 16.52 -14.88 15.55
C ASP A 41 17.09 -15.28 16.90
N ILE A 42 16.59 -16.37 17.46
CA ILE A 42 16.97 -16.81 18.80
C ILE A 42 17.79 -18.10 18.72
N LYS A 43 19.04 -17.99 19.19
CA LYS A 43 20.01 -19.06 19.36
C LYS A 43 20.06 -19.45 20.84
N GLN A 44 20.84 -20.46 21.20
CA GLN A 44 20.85 -21.04 22.56
C GLN A 44 20.95 -19.99 23.70
N ASN A 45 21.98 -19.12 23.67
CA ASN A 45 22.23 -18.14 24.74
C ASN A 45 22.17 -16.67 24.27
N THR A 46 22.00 -16.45 22.97
CA THR A 46 21.98 -15.12 22.37
C THR A 46 20.87 -15.06 21.33
N GLY A 47 20.36 -13.86 21.08
CA GLY A 47 19.46 -13.63 19.98
C GLY A 47 19.78 -12.31 19.28
N THR A 48 19.17 -12.13 18.11
CA THR A 48 19.24 -10.88 17.37
C THR A 48 17.85 -10.43 16.99
N VAL A 49 17.66 -9.12 16.99
CA VAL A 49 16.43 -8.45 16.58
C VAL A 49 16.72 -7.67 15.33
N GLY A 50 16.00 -8.00 14.26
CA GLY A 50 16.02 -7.27 13.00
C GLY A 50 14.63 -6.75 12.65
N SER A 51 14.54 -6.06 11.51
CA SER A 51 13.27 -5.62 10.93
C SER A 51 13.32 -5.74 9.41
N ILE A 52 12.20 -6.08 8.81
CA ILE A 52 12.05 -6.05 7.34
C ILE A 52 12.01 -4.64 6.75
N PHE A 53 12.06 -3.60 7.60
CA PHE A 53 12.14 -2.19 7.21
C PHE A 53 13.50 -1.53 7.50
N SER A 54 14.45 -2.24 8.13
CA SER A 54 15.75 -1.66 8.51
C SER A 54 16.86 -2.70 8.47
N ASP A 55 18.04 -2.33 7.98
CA ASP A 55 19.24 -3.17 8.01
C ASP A 55 19.90 -3.22 9.40
N SER A 56 19.39 -2.43 10.35
CA SER A 56 19.87 -2.46 11.74
C SER A 56 19.52 -3.79 12.40
N LEU A 57 20.55 -4.40 13.01
CA LEU A 57 20.43 -5.60 13.81
C LEU A 57 20.88 -5.30 15.24
N PHE A 58 20.10 -5.72 16.23
CA PHE A 58 20.44 -5.57 17.65
C PHE A 58 20.64 -6.94 18.29
N THR A 59 21.80 -7.17 18.88
CA THR A 59 22.10 -8.41 19.60
C THR A 59 21.66 -8.30 21.05
N PHE A 60 21.08 -9.37 21.59
CA PHE A 60 20.74 -9.49 23.00
C PHE A 60 21.20 -10.83 23.57
N ASP A 61 21.51 -10.82 24.87
CA ASP A 61 21.90 -11.99 25.65
C ASP A 61 20.66 -12.53 26.38
N LEU A 62 20.27 -13.78 26.12
CA LEU A 62 19.10 -14.41 26.73
C LEU A 62 19.24 -14.56 28.25
N ASN A 63 20.45 -14.70 28.78
CA ASN A 63 20.69 -14.83 30.22
C ASN A 63 20.57 -13.49 30.95
N LYS A 64 20.78 -12.37 30.24
CA LYS A 64 20.53 -11.00 30.74
C LYS A 64 19.13 -10.52 30.41
N VAL A 65 18.51 -11.07 29.37
CA VAL A 65 17.09 -10.97 29.09
C VAL A 65 16.40 -12.06 29.91
N ASN A 66 16.29 -11.84 31.21
CA ASN A 66 15.19 -12.43 31.94
C ASN A 66 13.92 -11.96 31.18
N LEU A 67 13.26 -12.83 30.41
CA LEU A 67 12.04 -12.53 29.63
C LEU A 67 10.83 -12.23 30.55
N SER A 68 11.11 -11.87 31.79
CA SER A 68 10.26 -11.37 32.87
C SER A 68 10.62 -9.93 33.30
N VAL A 69 11.72 -9.35 32.82
CA VAL A 69 12.22 -8.02 33.21
C VAL A 69 12.11 -7.03 32.04
N GLU A 70 11.65 -5.81 32.35
CA GLU A 70 11.18 -4.69 31.52
C GLU A 70 12.07 -4.17 30.35
N ARG A 71 13.10 -4.90 29.91
CA ARG A 71 14.02 -4.44 28.85
C ARG A 71 13.63 -4.88 27.44
N PHE A 72 13.02 -6.04 27.26
CA PHE A 72 12.63 -6.53 25.94
C PHE A 72 11.12 -6.77 25.82
N GLY A 73 10.51 -7.45 26.78
CA GLY A 73 9.09 -7.79 26.80
C GLY A 73 8.86 -9.01 27.68
N LYS A 74 7.61 -9.33 28.02
CA LYS A 74 7.26 -10.53 28.79
C LYS A 74 6.65 -11.58 27.88
N ILE A 75 7.17 -12.81 27.87
CA ILE A 75 6.49 -13.91 27.16
C ILE A 75 5.12 -14.14 27.83
N HIS A 76 4.07 -13.95 27.06
CA HIS A 76 2.70 -14.24 27.46
C HIS A 76 2.31 -15.68 27.12
N PHE A 77 2.75 -16.17 25.96
CA PHE A 77 2.45 -17.50 25.45
C PHE A 77 3.57 -17.98 24.53
N ALA A 78 3.84 -19.28 24.53
CA ALA A 78 4.78 -19.91 23.61
C ALA A 78 4.36 -21.36 23.31
N SER A 79 4.35 -21.69 22.02
CA SER A 79 4.11 -23.01 21.44
C SER A 79 5.07 -23.23 20.27
N PRO A 80 5.13 -24.45 19.69
CA PRO A 80 5.96 -24.70 18.51
C PRO A 80 5.60 -23.84 17.28
N ASP A 81 4.42 -23.27 17.20
CA ASP A 81 3.92 -22.51 16.05
C ASP A 81 3.64 -21.03 16.36
N SER A 82 3.74 -20.60 17.63
CA SER A 82 3.38 -19.24 18.03
C SER A 82 4.16 -18.80 19.26
N LEU A 83 4.62 -17.55 19.25
CA LEU A 83 5.26 -16.87 20.37
C LEU A 83 4.57 -15.53 20.59
N VAL A 84 4.05 -15.26 21.78
CA VAL A 84 3.38 -14.00 22.11
C VAL A 84 4.14 -13.27 23.19
N ILE A 85 4.51 -12.01 22.92
CA ILE A 85 5.30 -11.17 23.82
C ILE A 85 4.52 -9.88 24.14
N ASP A 86 4.45 -9.55 25.43
CA ASP A 86 3.86 -8.33 25.96
C ASP A 86 4.93 -7.27 26.20
N TYR A 87 4.83 -6.15 25.49
CA TYR A 87 5.66 -4.96 25.61
C TYR A 87 4.93 -3.87 26.41
N LYS A 88 4.92 -3.99 27.75
CA LYS A 88 4.18 -3.08 28.64
C LYS A 88 4.49 -1.60 28.43
N LYS A 89 5.75 -1.23 28.14
CA LYS A 89 6.17 0.16 27.95
C LYS A 89 5.50 0.84 26.74
N ILE A 90 5.25 0.09 25.68
CA ILE A 90 4.57 0.57 24.45
C ILE A 90 3.15 0.02 24.32
N SER A 91 2.56 -0.46 25.43
CA SER A 91 1.21 -1.03 25.48
C SER A 91 0.87 -1.96 24.31
N THR A 92 1.79 -2.87 23.95
CA THR A 92 1.62 -3.70 22.76
C THR A 92 1.83 -5.17 23.11
N ARG A 93 0.90 -6.02 22.66
CA ARG A 93 1.04 -7.47 22.61
C ARG A 93 1.33 -7.85 21.17
N THR A 94 2.40 -8.61 20.94
CA THR A 94 2.80 -8.99 19.60
C THR A 94 2.86 -10.50 19.48
N ARG A 95 2.20 -11.03 18.45
CA ARG A 95 2.28 -12.43 18.05
C ARG A 95 3.37 -12.58 17.00
N PHE A 96 4.21 -13.57 17.23
CA PHE A 96 5.25 -14.04 16.34
C PHE A 96 4.94 -15.46 15.89
N ILE A 97 5.30 -15.78 14.66
CA ILE A 97 5.24 -17.14 14.12
C ILE A 97 6.62 -17.57 13.65
N PRO A 98 6.91 -18.88 13.56
CA PRO A 98 8.16 -19.33 13.00
C PRO A 98 8.28 -18.97 11.53
N ILE A 99 9.46 -18.52 11.13
CA ILE A 99 9.82 -18.36 9.73
C ILE A 99 10.03 -19.74 9.13
N ALA A 100 9.31 -20.06 8.04
CA ALA A 100 9.54 -21.30 7.32
C ALA A 100 10.91 -21.27 6.63
N ASP A 101 11.60 -22.40 6.61
CA ASP A 101 12.89 -22.53 5.91
C ASP A 101 12.64 -22.69 4.41
N PHE A 102 12.42 -21.56 3.72
CA PHE A 102 12.23 -21.52 2.28
C PHE A 102 13.00 -20.34 1.69
N LYS A 103 13.98 -20.67 0.83
CA LYS A 103 15.05 -19.76 0.39
C LYS A 103 15.03 -19.61 -1.12
N PRO A 104 14.05 -18.89 -1.68
CA PRO A 104 13.95 -18.75 -3.12
C PRO A 104 15.01 -17.78 -3.63
N ALA A 105 15.54 -18.05 -4.82
CA ALA A 105 16.33 -17.07 -5.56
C ALA A 105 15.37 -16.14 -6.33
N LEU A 106 15.47 -14.83 -6.10
CA LEU A 106 14.70 -13.81 -6.83
C LEU A 106 15.39 -13.32 -8.11
N ASN A 107 16.33 -14.08 -8.67
CA ASN A 107 17.24 -13.63 -9.74
C ASN A 107 16.53 -12.77 -10.81
N GLY A 108 16.76 -11.45 -10.78
CA GLY A 108 16.24 -10.49 -11.77
C GLY A 108 14.83 -9.93 -11.51
N LEU A 109 14.14 -10.28 -10.42
CA LEU A 109 12.79 -9.77 -10.14
C LEU A 109 12.84 -8.40 -9.44
N GLU A 110 12.46 -7.35 -10.18
CA GLU A 110 12.35 -5.98 -9.69
C GLU A 110 10.89 -5.55 -9.63
N LEU A 111 10.40 -5.26 -8.41
CA LEU A 111 9.04 -4.75 -8.21
C LEU A 111 8.94 -3.26 -8.54
N ALA A 112 9.93 -2.47 -8.12
CA ALA A 112 9.92 -1.02 -8.26
C ALA A 112 9.77 -0.58 -9.72
N GLY A 113 8.95 0.45 -9.94
CA GLY A 113 8.68 1.00 -11.27
C GLY A 113 7.73 0.16 -12.13
N SER A 114 7.09 -0.87 -11.59
CA SER A 114 6.20 -1.74 -12.37
C SER A 114 4.86 -2.02 -11.68
N ALA A 115 3.87 -2.37 -12.49
CA ALA A 115 2.52 -2.66 -12.04
C ALA A 115 2.30 -4.16 -11.91
N TRP A 116 1.67 -4.56 -10.82
CA TRP A 116 1.41 -5.94 -10.46
C TRP A 116 -0.04 -6.11 -10.04
N PHE A 117 -0.52 -7.34 -10.07
CA PHE A 117 -1.82 -7.72 -9.56
C PHE A 117 -1.61 -8.71 -8.42
N LEU A 118 -1.99 -8.30 -7.21
CA LEU A 118 -2.09 -9.20 -6.07
C LEU A 118 -3.43 -9.93 -6.20
N ASN A 119 -3.37 -11.25 -6.30
CA ASN A 119 -4.52 -12.13 -6.25
C ASN A 119 -4.46 -12.93 -4.95
N GLY A 120 -5.49 -12.85 -4.14
CA GLY A 120 -5.62 -13.76 -3.00
C GLY A 120 -7.01 -14.35 -2.91
N TYR A 121 -7.11 -15.37 -2.06
CA TYR A 121 -8.33 -16.15 -1.89
C TYR A 121 -9.05 -15.71 -0.61
N GLY A 122 -10.27 -15.23 -0.73
CA GLY A 122 -11.15 -14.89 0.39
C GLY A 122 -12.48 -14.29 -0.09
N GLU A 123 -13.48 -14.25 0.78
CA GLU A 123 -14.76 -13.55 0.52
C GLU A 123 -14.60 -12.02 0.55
N ASP A 124 -13.43 -11.53 0.97
CA ASP A 124 -13.15 -10.11 1.08
C ASP A 124 -12.51 -9.54 -0.20
N ASP A 125 -13.22 -8.62 -0.85
CA ASP A 125 -12.79 -7.89 -2.06
C ASP A 125 -11.52 -7.02 -1.88
N TRP A 126 -10.92 -6.93 -0.68
CA TRP A 126 -9.67 -6.17 -0.47
C TRP A 126 -8.41 -6.90 -0.92
N ILE A 127 -8.53 -8.20 -1.14
CA ILE A 127 -7.38 -9.07 -1.33
C ILE A 127 -6.89 -9.06 -2.78
N SER A 128 -7.80 -8.89 -3.74
CA SER A 128 -7.49 -8.92 -5.17
C SER A 128 -7.47 -7.52 -5.77
N GLN A 129 -6.27 -6.99 -6.03
CA GLN A 129 -6.10 -5.61 -6.45
C GLN A 129 -4.85 -5.40 -7.30
N ARG A 130 -4.90 -4.37 -8.15
CA ARG A 130 -3.72 -3.85 -8.84
C ARG A 130 -2.88 -3.03 -7.86
N ILE A 131 -1.57 -3.16 -7.97
CA ILE A 131 -0.57 -2.45 -7.18
C ILE A 131 0.51 -1.91 -8.11
N ASP A 132 0.70 -0.60 -8.11
CA ASP A 132 1.82 0.07 -8.78
C ASP A 132 2.92 0.32 -7.74
N PHE A 133 3.98 -0.49 -7.76
CA PHE A 133 5.14 -0.27 -6.91
C PHE A 133 5.98 0.85 -7.49
N THR A 134 5.97 2.02 -6.87
CA THR A 134 6.73 3.17 -7.36
C THR A 134 8.23 3.00 -7.03
N ALA A 135 9.09 3.73 -7.74
CA ALA A 135 10.51 3.84 -7.39
C ALA A 135 10.78 4.79 -6.21
N GLU A 136 9.74 5.42 -5.67
CA GLU A 136 9.83 6.50 -4.70
C GLU A 136 9.81 5.98 -3.26
N LYS A 137 10.41 6.77 -2.36
CA LYS A 137 10.65 6.40 -0.97
C LYS A 137 9.65 7.04 -0.02
N TRP A 138 9.23 6.31 1.01
CA TRP A 138 8.35 6.86 2.04
C TRP A 138 9.12 7.83 2.97
N LYS A 139 8.76 9.11 2.92
CA LYS A 139 9.30 10.17 3.82
C LYS A 139 10.84 10.18 3.87
N LEU A 140 11.49 10.12 2.68
CA LEU A 140 12.95 10.15 2.47
C LEU A 140 13.76 9.00 3.10
N ARG A 141 13.11 7.98 3.67
CA ARG A 141 13.79 6.81 4.24
C ARG A 141 14.15 5.79 3.16
N PRO A 142 15.24 5.01 3.30
CA PRO A 142 15.58 3.97 2.33
C PRO A 142 14.45 2.94 2.16
N PHE A 143 13.71 2.67 3.23
CA PHE A 143 12.52 1.83 3.27
C PHE A 143 11.50 2.45 4.25
N PRO A 144 10.19 2.17 4.10
CA PRO A 144 9.56 1.47 2.98
C PRO A 144 9.48 2.33 1.71
N GLY A 145 9.24 1.70 0.56
CA GLY A 145 8.87 2.35 -0.69
C GLY A 145 7.40 2.78 -0.71
N VAL A 146 7.01 3.56 -1.72
CA VAL A 146 5.60 3.95 -1.98
C VAL A 146 4.99 3.03 -3.02
N ALA A 147 3.77 2.55 -2.78
CA ALA A 147 2.94 1.84 -3.73
C ALA A 147 1.60 2.55 -3.87
N ILE A 148 0.97 2.46 -5.03
CA ILE A 148 -0.41 2.87 -5.22
C ILE A 148 -1.26 1.62 -5.44
N THR A 149 -2.22 1.39 -4.57
CA THR A 149 -3.19 0.31 -4.74
C THR A 149 -4.42 0.84 -5.46
N HIS A 150 -4.94 0.04 -6.38
CA HIS A 150 -6.15 0.36 -7.14
C HIS A 150 -7.20 -0.70 -6.83
N ARG A 151 -8.21 -0.30 -6.05
CA ARG A 151 -9.26 -1.20 -5.58
C ARG A 151 -10.61 -0.82 -6.17
N ARG A 152 -11.41 -1.85 -6.45
CA ARG A 152 -12.82 -1.69 -6.83
C ARG A 152 -13.68 -2.49 -5.88
N GLU A 153 -14.43 -1.80 -5.03
CA GLU A 153 -15.39 -2.40 -4.10
C GLU A 153 -16.80 -2.05 -4.54
N LYS A 154 -17.55 -3.03 -5.07
CA LYS A 154 -18.90 -2.83 -5.59
C LYS A 154 -18.95 -1.67 -6.61
N LYS A 155 -19.42 -0.48 -6.18
CA LYS A 155 -19.54 0.75 -6.99
C LYS A 155 -18.40 1.75 -6.76
N TYR A 156 -17.59 1.56 -5.74
CA TYR A 156 -16.55 2.49 -5.35
C TYR A 156 -15.21 2.06 -5.91
N LYS A 157 -14.48 3.03 -6.45
CA LYS A 157 -13.08 2.89 -6.82
C LYS A 157 -12.27 3.72 -5.87
N TYR A 158 -11.27 3.09 -5.26
CA TYR A 158 -10.36 3.74 -4.33
C TYR A 158 -8.95 3.56 -4.83
N GLN A 159 -8.19 4.64 -4.77
CA GLN A 159 -6.76 4.59 -4.95
C GLN A 159 -6.12 4.97 -3.63
N LYS A 160 -5.23 4.11 -3.12
CA LYS A 160 -4.61 4.36 -1.81
C LYS A 160 -3.11 4.34 -1.93
N ARG A 161 -2.50 5.26 -1.20
CA ARG A 161 -1.06 5.34 -1.07
C ARG A 161 -0.65 4.36 0.02
N GLU A 162 0.16 3.38 -0.31
CA GLU A 162 0.60 2.35 0.61
C GLU A 162 2.12 2.32 0.73
N LYS A 163 2.60 1.73 1.82
CA LYS A 163 3.99 1.42 2.08
C LYS A 163 4.26 0.01 1.59
N TRP A 164 5.41 -0.21 0.98
CA TRP A 164 5.84 -1.56 0.64
C TRP A 164 7.33 -1.77 0.89
N SER A 165 7.74 -3.02 0.99
CA SER A 165 9.15 -3.42 1.06
C SER A 165 9.27 -4.87 0.62
N LEU A 166 10.22 -5.18 -0.27
CA LEU A 166 10.63 -6.54 -0.55
C LEU A 166 12.06 -6.70 -0.04
N LYS A 167 12.23 -7.48 1.02
CA LYS A 167 13.52 -7.58 1.71
C LYS A 167 13.95 -9.02 1.91
N ARG A 168 15.23 -9.26 1.63
CA ARG A 168 15.93 -10.48 2.00
C ARG A 168 16.41 -10.35 3.44
N VAL A 169 16.05 -11.31 4.28
CA VAL A 169 16.61 -11.45 5.62
C VAL A 169 17.28 -12.80 5.68
N GLN A 170 18.61 -12.79 5.76
CA GLN A 170 19.45 -13.97 5.56
C GLN A 170 19.23 -14.56 4.15
N GLU A 171 18.42 -15.61 3.99
CA GLU A 171 18.17 -16.28 2.70
C GLU A 171 16.69 -16.33 2.31
N GLU A 172 15.81 -15.82 3.17
CA GLU A 172 14.37 -15.76 2.98
C GLU A 172 13.93 -14.37 2.53
N TRP A 173 12.90 -14.32 1.70
CA TRP A 173 12.35 -13.07 1.18
C TRP A 173 10.99 -12.78 1.79
N PHE A 174 10.81 -11.53 2.20
CA PHE A 174 9.57 -11.02 2.76
C PHE A 174 9.08 -9.82 1.95
N LEU A 175 7.82 -9.88 1.52
CA LEU A 175 7.10 -8.74 1.01
C LEU A 175 6.24 -8.18 2.14
N THR A 176 6.32 -6.88 2.38
CA THR A 176 5.35 -6.16 3.19
C THR A 176 4.57 -5.20 2.36
N LEU A 177 3.28 -5.07 2.67
CA LEU A 177 2.39 -4.11 2.07
C LEU A 177 1.49 -3.53 3.16
N SER A 178 1.37 -2.21 3.23
CA SER A 178 0.37 -1.60 4.10
C SER A 178 -1.03 -1.62 3.48
N TYR A 179 -2.02 -1.46 4.33
CA TYR A 179 -3.41 -1.24 4.00
C TYR A 179 -3.90 -0.05 4.81
N TRP A 180 -4.45 0.95 4.13
CA TRP A 180 -4.81 2.26 4.68
C TRP A 180 -3.65 2.95 5.41
N GLU A 181 -2.42 2.79 4.90
CA GLU A 181 -1.17 3.29 5.49
C GLU A 181 -0.80 2.77 6.88
N SER A 182 -1.70 2.11 7.61
CA SER A 182 -1.51 1.71 9.01
C SER A 182 -1.29 0.22 9.20
N ASP A 183 -2.11 -0.62 8.55
CA ASP A 183 -2.11 -2.06 8.80
C ASP A 183 -1.08 -2.72 7.90
N MET A 184 -0.16 -3.51 8.47
CA MET A 184 0.96 -4.08 7.71
C MET A 184 0.75 -5.57 7.46
N TYR A 185 0.52 -5.95 6.20
CA TYR A 185 0.54 -7.34 5.79
C TYR A 185 1.98 -7.80 5.57
N VAL A 186 2.32 -8.92 6.20
CA VAL A 186 3.63 -9.57 6.03
C VAL A 186 3.45 -10.86 5.25
N PHE A 187 4.09 -10.94 4.09
CA PHE A 187 4.11 -12.12 3.24
C PHE A 187 5.51 -12.71 3.21
N GLN A 188 5.62 -14.02 3.38
CA GLN A 188 6.83 -14.76 3.03
C GLN A 188 6.72 -15.19 1.56
N VAL A 189 7.75 -14.96 0.76
CA VAL A 189 7.82 -15.48 -0.60
C VAL A 189 7.97 -16.99 -0.53
N ALA A 190 7.04 -17.72 -1.15
CA ALA A 190 6.95 -19.18 -1.16
C ALA A 190 7.20 -19.79 -2.55
N GLY A 191 7.33 -18.96 -3.58
CA GLY A 191 7.63 -19.38 -4.96
C GLY A 191 7.93 -18.16 -5.82
N VAL A 192 8.75 -18.37 -6.85
CA VAL A 192 9.21 -17.31 -7.77
C VAL A 192 9.17 -17.87 -9.18
N ASP A 193 8.55 -17.11 -10.07
CA ASP A 193 8.58 -17.29 -11.52
C ASP A 193 9.03 -15.97 -12.17
N GLN A 194 9.24 -15.95 -13.48
CA GLN A 194 9.72 -14.79 -14.24
C GLN A 194 8.87 -13.53 -13.99
N ASP A 195 7.54 -13.69 -13.99
CA ASP A 195 6.57 -12.60 -13.85
C ASP A 195 5.58 -12.86 -12.70
N SER A 196 5.90 -13.73 -11.75
CA SER A 196 5.02 -13.96 -10.59
C SER A 196 5.74 -14.36 -9.31
N LEU A 197 5.13 -14.01 -8.18
CA LEU A 197 5.51 -14.49 -6.85
C LEU A 197 4.36 -15.25 -6.23
N THR A 198 4.63 -16.43 -5.69
CA THR A 198 3.74 -17.10 -4.75
C THR A 198 4.07 -16.59 -3.34
N LEU A 199 3.05 -16.14 -2.62
CA LEU A 199 3.19 -15.45 -1.34
C LEU A 199 2.37 -16.17 -0.26
N LYS A 200 2.97 -16.41 0.90
CA LYS A 200 2.26 -16.88 2.09
C LYS A 200 1.99 -15.70 3.02
N CYS A 201 0.73 -15.29 3.17
CA CYS A 201 0.36 -14.26 4.13
C CYS A 201 0.49 -14.80 5.55
N LEU A 202 1.43 -14.24 6.32
CA LEU A 202 1.78 -14.74 7.64
C LEU A 202 0.75 -14.36 8.71
N MET A 203 -0.08 -13.35 8.46
CA MET A 203 -1.14 -12.94 9.37
C MET A 203 -2.37 -13.84 9.28
N LEU A 204 -2.68 -14.33 8.07
CA LEU A 204 -3.91 -15.08 7.76
C LEU A 204 -3.79 -16.61 7.95
N GLY A 205 -2.66 -17.10 8.49
CA GLY A 205 -2.47 -18.50 8.83
C GLY A 205 -2.31 -19.43 7.60
N ASN A 206 -2.87 -20.64 7.67
CA ASN A 206 -2.77 -21.68 6.63
C ASN A 206 -3.76 -21.47 5.46
N GLN A 207 -4.04 -20.23 5.09
CA GLN A 207 -4.84 -19.95 3.90
C GLN A 207 -4.07 -20.29 2.62
N ARG A 208 -4.81 -20.43 1.52
CA ARG A 208 -4.22 -20.63 0.19
C ARG A 208 -3.18 -19.54 -0.09
N PRO A 209 -2.09 -19.87 -0.78
CA PRO A 209 -1.09 -18.89 -1.12
C PRO A 209 -1.70 -17.80 -2.01
N PHE A 210 -1.22 -16.59 -1.80
CA PHE A 210 -1.46 -15.45 -2.65
C PHE A 210 -0.54 -15.53 -3.86
N THR A 211 -0.93 -14.89 -4.95
CA THR A 211 -0.07 -14.75 -6.12
C THR A 211 0.04 -13.29 -6.48
N LEU A 212 1.25 -12.78 -6.64
CA LEU A 212 1.53 -11.45 -7.16
C LEU A 212 2.04 -11.61 -8.59
N CYS A 213 1.25 -11.23 -9.58
CA CYS A 213 1.58 -11.38 -11.00
C CYS A 213 1.91 -10.03 -11.63
N ARG A 214 2.95 -9.94 -12.44
CA ARG A 214 3.25 -8.72 -13.20
C ARG A 214 2.16 -8.50 -14.23
N LEU A 215 1.68 -7.26 -14.33
CA LEU A 215 0.72 -6.93 -15.38
C LEU A 215 1.42 -6.97 -16.74
N LYS A 216 0.75 -7.59 -17.72
CA LYS A 216 1.29 -7.74 -19.07
C LYS A 216 1.43 -6.37 -19.71
N LYS A 217 2.59 -6.09 -20.30
CA LYS A 217 2.80 -4.88 -21.09
C LYS A 217 1.88 -4.88 -22.30
N VAL A 218 1.28 -3.72 -22.57
CA VAL A 218 0.51 -3.50 -23.79
C VAL A 218 1.45 -3.55 -24.99
N ASP A 219 0.93 -3.99 -26.13
CA ASP A 219 1.69 -4.00 -27.38
C ASP A 219 2.21 -2.58 -27.71
N PRO A 220 3.47 -2.40 -28.15
CA PRO A 220 4.02 -1.07 -28.44
C PRO A 220 3.22 -0.26 -29.47
N ALA A 221 2.71 -0.89 -30.53
CA ALA A 221 1.92 -0.18 -31.53
C ALA A 221 0.57 0.27 -30.97
N LEU A 222 -0.02 -0.53 -30.08
CA LEU A 222 -1.23 -0.14 -29.34
C LEU A 222 -0.93 0.98 -28.34
N ALA A 223 0.20 0.93 -27.63
CA ALA A 223 0.65 2.01 -26.74
C ALA A 223 0.77 3.34 -27.49
N ASP A 224 1.45 3.33 -28.65
CA ASP A 224 1.61 4.51 -29.51
C ASP A 224 0.28 5.01 -30.06
N SER A 225 -0.66 4.11 -30.33
CA SER A 225 -2.02 4.49 -30.73
C SER A 225 -2.76 5.20 -29.59
N ILE A 226 -2.65 4.70 -28.36
CA ILE A 226 -3.26 5.32 -27.18
C ILE A 226 -2.65 6.70 -26.94
N VAL A 227 -1.32 6.82 -26.96
CA VAL A 227 -0.61 8.09 -26.76
C VAL A 227 -1.04 9.13 -27.80
N ARG A 228 -1.04 8.78 -29.09
CA ARG A 228 -1.50 9.68 -30.16
C ARG A 228 -2.96 10.05 -30.01
N TYR A 229 -3.82 9.10 -29.62
CA TYR A 229 -5.23 9.38 -29.37
C TYR A 229 -5.41 10.38 -28.23
N LEU A 230 -4.71 10.20 -27.12
CA LEU A 230 -4.77 11.12 -25.98
C LEU A 230 -4.26 12.51 -26.37
N ALA A 231 -3.21 12.60 -27.19
CA ALA A 231 -2.55 13.85 -27.51
C ALA A 231 -3.13 14.63 -28.70
N GLN A 232 -4.03 14.03 -29.47
CA GLN A 232 -4.57 14.62 -30.71
C GLN A 232 -5.32 15.95 -30.50
N ARG A 233 -5.83 16.23 -29.29
CA ARG A 233 -6.68 17.39 -29.01
C ARG A 233 -6.72 17.74 -27.52
N ARG A 234 -7.31 18.90 -27.22
CA ARG A 234 -7.84 19.21 -25.89
C ARG A 234 -9.17 18.46 -25.71
N TRP A 235 -9.28 17.75 -24.60
CA TRP A 235 -10.45 16.98 -24.19
C TRP A 235 -11.30 17.81 -23.23
N ASN A 236 -12.52 18.17 -23.66
CA ASN A 236 -13.42 18.95 -22.82
C ASN A 236 -14.40 18.04 -22.09
N THR A 237 -14.73 18.36 -20.84
CA THR A 237 -15.75 17.60 -20.12
C THR A 237 -17.10 17.74 -20.82
N ARG A 238 -17.69 16.62 -21.25
CA ARG A 238 -19.02 16.58 -21.86
C ARG A 238 -20.08 16.15 -20.85
N GLU A 239 -19.75 15.16 -20.04
CA GLU A 239 -20.67 14.52 -19.09
C GLU A 239 -19.89 13.96 -17.90
N VAL A 240 -20.45 14.11 -16.70
CA VAL A 240 -19.99 13.43 -15.48
C VAL A 240 -20.84 12.17 -15.32
N LEU A 241 -20.24 10.99 -15.44
CA LEU A 241 -20.93 9.70 -15.55
C LEU A 241 -21.21 9.06 -14.19
N ASN A 242 -20.26 9.18 -13.27
CA ASN A 242 -20.38 8.65 -11.93
C ASN A 242 -19.69 9.61 -10.97
N GLN A 243 -20.43 10.03 -9.96
CA GLN A 243 -19.88 10.74 -8.82
C GLN A 243 -19.89 9.73 -7.68
N VAL A 244 -18.74 9.50 -7.01
CA VAL A 244 -18.85 8.99 -5.65
C VAL A 244 -19.53 10.09 -4.83
N ASN A 245 -20.84 9.94 -4.65
CA ASN A 245 -21.61 10.63 -3.64
C ASN A 245 -21.14 10.17 -2.28
N SER A 246 -19.98 10.67 -1.87
CA SER A 246 -19.66 10.75 -0.46
C SER A 246 -20.58 11.77 0.22
N MET A 247 -21.16 12.74 -0.53
CA MET A 247 -22.06 13.77 0.02
C MET A 247 -23.56 13.38 0.11
N ASP A 248 -24.16 12.70 -0.87
CA ASP A 248 -25.65 12.54 -0.84
C ASP A 248 -26.13 11.48 0.17
N LYS A 249 -25.20 10.79 0.84
CA LYS A 249 -25.49 9.96 2.01
C LYS A 249 -24.58 10.39 3.15
N ALA A 250 -24.95 11.49 3.80
CA ALA A 250 -24.42 11.91 5.10
C ALA A 250 -24.68 10.91 6.26
N GLU A 251 -25.00 9.64 5.95
CA GLU A 251 -25.13 8.54 6.91
C GLU A 251 -23.96 7.54 6.82
N ASP A 252 -23.13 7.59 5.77
CA ASP A 252 -21.91 6.77 5.72
C ASP A 252 -20.77 7.57 6.38
N SER A 253 -20.38 7.15 7.58
CA SER A 253 -19.33 7.69 8.45
C SER A 253 -17.90 7.71 7.87
N ASP A 254 -17.75 7.42 6.58
CA ASP A 254 -16.47 7.13 5.92
C ASP A 254 -15.97 8.30 5.05
N LEU A 255 -16.66 9.44 5.11
CA LEU A 255 -16.17 10.70 4.56
C LEU A 255 -15.00 11.20 5.41
N GLU A 256 -13.78 10.90 4.99
CA GLU A 256 -12.59 11.54 5.56
C GLU A 256 -12.52 13.01 5.09
N ILE A 257 -13.24 13.89 5.80
CA ILE A 257 -13.07 15.33 5.67
C ILE A 257 -11.77 15.69 6.37
N PHE A 258 -10.80 16.21 5.61
CA PHE A 258 -9.51 16.59 6.16
C PHE A 258 -9.36 18.10 6.15
N SER A 259 -8.97 18.65 7.30
CA SER A 259 -8.35 19.97 7.36
C SER A 259 -6.88 19.85 6.94
N ARG A 260 -6.60 20.01 5.65
CA ARG A 260 -5.21 20.08 5.18
C ARG A 260 -4.73 21.52 5.31
N PHE A 261 -3.93 21.79 6.34
CA PHE A 261 -3.24 23.08 6.53
C PHE A 261 -2.22 23.44 5.41
N HIS A 262 -2.05 22.58 4.39
CA HIS A 262 -0.96 22.67 3.41
C HIS A 262 -1.37 22.51 1.94
N LEU A 263 -2.66 22.34 1.62
CA LEU A 263 -3.09 22.50 0.23
C LEU A 263 -3.31 23.98 -0.03
N SER A 264 -2.62 24.55 -1.01
CA SER A 264 -2.96 25.88 -1.51
C SER A 264 -4.32 25.82 -2.19
N ASP A 265 -5.17 26.84 -2.01
CA ASP A 265 -6.48 26.93 -2.68
C ASP A 265 -6.39 26.85 -4.21
N THR A 266 -5.20 27.05 -4.79
CA THR A 266 -4.92 26.97 -6.24
C THR A 266 -4.67 25.55 -6.77
N THR A 267 -4.64 24.52 -5.92
CA THR A 267 -4.37 23.13 -6.32
C THR A 267 -5.59 22.22 -6.27
N VAL A 268 -6.77 22.78 -6.00
CA VAL A 268 -8.01 22.03 -5.81
C VAL A 268 -9.07 22.46 -6.83
N ILE A 269 -9.65 21.52 -7.58
CA ILE A 269 -10.79 21.82 -8.47
C ILE A 269 -12.07 21.95 -7.65
N THR A 270 -12.94 22.89 -7.99
CA THR A 270 -14.25 22.95 -7.34
C THR A 270 -15.16 21.87 -7.92
N LYS A 271 -15.93 21.17 -7.06
CA LYS A 271 -16.97 20.23 -7.52
C LYS A 271 -17.91 20.93 -8.52
N ARG A 272 -18.23 22.19 -8.28
CA ARG A 272 -19.06 23.01 -9.17
C ARG A 272 -18.48 23.11 -10.58
N ASN A 273 -17.19 23.43 -10.74
CA ASN A 273 -16.59 23.56 -12.07
C ASN A 273 -16.54 22.22 -12.82
N LEU A 274 -16.36 21.10 -12.12
CA LEU A 274 -16.50 19.77 -12.72
C LEU A 274 -17.93 19.52 -13.21
N MET A 275 -18.94 19.79 -12.38
CA MET A 275 -20.36 19.60 -12.71
C MET A 275 -20.85 20.55 -13.81
N ASP A 276 -20.35 21.78 -13.83
CA ASP A 276 -20.59 22.80 -14.85
C ASP A 276 -19.77 22.54 -16.13
N LYS A 277 -19.01 21.43 -16.18
CA LYS A 277 -18.24 20.98 -17.35
C LYS A 277 -17.15 21.96 -17.81
N LYS A 278 -16.61 22.73 -16.87
CA LYS A 278 -15.57 23.73 -17.10
C LYS A 278 -14.16 23.15 -17.04
N VAL A 279 -14.01 21.94 -16.51
CA VAL A 279 -12.74 21.22 -16.45
C VAL A 279 -12.43 20.61 -17.82
N SER A 280 -11.18 20.73 -18.27
CA SER A 280 -10.70 20.10 -19.50
C SER A 280 -9.25 19.67 -19.37
N PHE A 281 -8.86 18.71 -20.19
CA PHE A 281 -7.59 18.02 -20.11
C PHE A 281 -6.87 18.13 -21.44
N ARG A 282 -5.57 18.38 -21.42
CA ARG A 282 -4.73 18.36 -22.62
C ARG A 282 -3.47 17.56 -22.32
N PHE A 283 -3.31 16.47 -23.06
CA PHE A 283 -2.11 15.66 -23.07
C PHE A 283 -1.31 16.10 -24.29
N ARG A 284 -0.10 16.59 -24.12
CA ARG A 284 0.74 17.05 -25.24
C ARG A 284 1.71 15.96 -25.67
N ASP A 285 2.12 16.01 -26.93
CA ASP A 285 3.10 15.08 -27.51
C ASP A 285 4.50 15.18 -26.88
N ASP A 286 4.81 16.31 -26.21
CA ASP A 286 6.02 16.50 -25.42
C ASP A 286 5.88 16.01 -23.96
N PHE A 287 4.89 15.15 -23.69
CA PHE A 287 4.60 14.54 -22.40
C PHE A 287 4.24 15.55 -21.29
N VAL A 288 3.80 16.74 -21.67
CA VAL A 288 3.23 17.74 -20.75
C VAL A 288 1.71 17.56 -20.65
N PHE A 289 1.21 17.47 -19.43
CA PHE A 289 -0.20 17.43 -19.10
C PHE A 289 -0.63 18.80 -18.60
N GLU A 290 -1.75 19.30 -19.11
CA GLU A 290 -2.39 20.53 -18.69
C GLU A 290 -3.84 20.22 -18.28
N MET A 291 -4.22 20.61 -17.08
CA MET A 291 -5.61 20.70 -16.65
C MET A 291 -6.03 22.16 -16.70
N LEU A 292 -7.15 22.45 -17.36
CA LEU A 292 -7.72 23.78 -17.44
C LEU A 292 -9.05 23.82 -16.70
N ASP A 293 -9.25 24.89 -15.94
CA ASP A 293 -10.50 25.22 -15.28
C ASP A 293 -11.03 26.54 -15.85
N ASP A 294 -12.23 26.50 -16.44
CA ASP A 294 -12.84 27.64 -17.14
C ASP A 294 -11.90 28.24 -18.20
N SER A 295 -11.22 27.36 -18.95
CA SER A 295 -10.19 27.69 -19.96
C SER A 295 -8.93 28.40 -19.46
N ARG A 296 -8.74 28.54 -18.15
CA ARG A 296 -7.48 28.99 -17.56
C ARG A 296 -6.64 27.79 -17.19
N LEU A 297 -5.33 27.89 -17.42
CA LEU A 297 -4.40 26.85 -16.95
C LEU A 297 -4.50 26.78 -15.42
N PHE A 298 -4.90 25.61 -14.94
CA PHE A 298 -5.09 25.35 -13.53
C PHE A 298 -3.90 24.58 -12.97
N TRP A 299 -3.50 23.50 -13.65
CA TRP A 299 -2.38 22.66 -13.24
C TRP A 299 -1.62 22.13 -14.45
N GLN A 300 -0.30 22.00 -14.31
CA GLN A 300 0.58 21.46 -15.32
C GLN A 300 1.61 20.52 -14.68
N THR A 301 1.84 19.37 -15.29
CA THR A 301 2.88 18.41 -14.87
C THR A 301 3.28 17.52 -16.06
N THR A 302 4.17 16.55 -15.85
CA THR A 302 4.50 15.52 -16.84
C THR A 302 3.50 14.37 -16.78
N TRP A 303 3.28 13.69 -17.91
CA TRP A 303 2.48 12.45 -17.96
C TRP A 303 3.17 11.33 -18.74
N ARG A 304 2.79 10.09 -18.45
CA ARG A 304 3.14 8.89 -19.22
C ARG A 304 2.02 7.87 -19.20
N LEU A 305 2.01 6.95 -20.16
CA LEU A 305 1.11 5.79 -20.13
C LEU A 305 1.66 4.71 -19.17
N SER A 306 0.78 4.01 -18.46
CA SER A 306 1.14 2.81 -17.70
C SER A 306 1.56 1.68 -18.65
N GLU A 307 2.39 0.75 -18.18
CA GLU A 307 2.93 -0.31 -19.05
C GLU A 307 1.85 -1.19 -19.67
N ASP A 308 0.71 -1.35 -19.01
CA ASP A 308 -0.45 -2.13 -19.48
C ASP A 308 -1.50 -1.29 -20.23
N GLY A 309 -1.27 0.02 -20.41
CA GLY A 309 -2.14 0.91 -21.18
C GLY A 309 -3.43 1.34 -20.50
N ASN A 310 -3.67 0.95 -19.24
CA ASN A 310 -4.93 1.21 -18.53
C ASN A 310 -4.94 2.52 -17.75
N TYR A 311 -3.78 3.14 -17.50
CA TYR A 311 -3.67 4.37 -16.72
C TYR A 311 -2.76 5.40 -17.39
N ILE A 312 -3.10 6.67 -17.22
CA ILE A 312 -2.19 7.80 -17.42
C ILE A 312 -1.61 8.15 -16.04
N ILE A 313 -0.29 8.24 -15.95
CA ILE A 313 0.44 8.49 -14.72
C ILE A 313 1.07 9.89 -14.80
N LEU A 314 0.63 10.78 -13.92
CA LEU A 314 1.11 12.15 -13.75
C LEU A 314 2.27 12.19 -12.73
N ASP A 315 3.08 13.24 -12.72
CA ASP A 315 4.08 13.55 -11.67
C ASP A 315 4.80 12.34 -11.02
N LYS A 316 5.31 11.42 -11.86
CA LYS A 316 5.95 10.13 -11.48
C LYS A 316 5.05 9.10 -10.76
N GLY A 317 3.81 9.41 -10.42
CA GLY A 317 2.84 8.49 -9.82
C GLY A 317 3.05 8.28 -8.33
N GLN A 318 3.27 9.34 -7.56
CA GLN A 318 3.56 9.25 -6.12
C GLN A 318 2.31 9.26 -5.25
N ARG A 319 1.19 9.74 -5.79
CA ARG A 319 -0.07 9.94 -5.11
C ARG A 319 -1.20 9.27 -5.87
N PRO A 320 -2.28 8.86 -5.19
CA PRO A 320 -3.50 8.42 -5.84
C PRO A 320 -3.98 9.38 -6.95
N SER A 321 -4.02 10.68 -6.65
CA SER A 321 -4.45 11.71 -7.63
C SER A 321 -3.55 11.84 -8.86
N ASP A 322 -2.37 11.23 -8.89
CA ASP A 322 -1.52 11.20 -10.07
C ASP A 322 -1.99 10.18 -11.11
N TYR A 323 -2.97 9.32 -10.80
CA TYR A 323 -3.42 8.26 -11.68
C TYR A 323 -4.78 8.60 -12.30
N ILE A 324 -4.83 8.57 -13.63
CA ILE A 324 -6.06 8.68 -14.41
C ILE A 324 -6.32 7.34 -15.08
N GLU A 325 -7.40 6.66 -14.70
CA GLU A 325 -7.85 5.44 -15.34
C GLU A 325 -8.42 5.73 -16.74
N ILE A 326 -7.98 4.98 -17.75
CA ILE A 326 -8.55 5.01 -19.10
C ILE A 326 -9.66 3.95 -19.15
N ILE A 327 -10.90 4.39 -19.07
CA ILE A 327 -12.07 3.49 -19.10
C ILE A 327 -12.43 3.13 -20.55
N SER A 328 -12.38 4.10 -21.46
CA SER A 328 -12.53 3.86 -22.90
C SER A 328 -12.01 5.03 -23.74
N TRP A 329 -11.57 4.77 -24.97
CA TRP A 329 -11.00 5.79 -25.86
C TRP A 329 -11.40 5.53 -27.33
N LYS A 330 -12.70 5.57 -27.62
CA LYS A 330 -13.26 5.22 -28.94
C LYS A 330 -14.17 6.30 -29.47
N ASN A 331 -14.41 6.31 -30.78
CA ASN A 331 -15.41 7.17 -31.43
C ASN A 331 -15.23 8.67 -31.16
N ASN A 332 -13.98 9.16 -31.10
CA ASN A 332 -13.66 10.55 -30.71
C ASN A 332 -14.15 10.93 -29.29
N GLU A 333 -14.37 9.94 -28.43
CA GLU A 333 -14.69 10.12 -27.03
C GLU A 333 -13.60 9.50 -26.16
N LEU A 334 -13.35 10.11 -25.01
CA LEU A 334 -12.46 9.59 -23.98
C LEU A 334 -13.25 9.53 -22.68
N VAL A 335 -13.32 8.35 -22.07
CA VAL A 335 -13.90 8.20 -20.73
C VAL A 335 -12.76 7.91 -19.77
N ILE A 336 -12.60 8.77 -18.77
CA ILE A 336 -11.58 8.63 -17.74
C ILE A 336 -12.18 8.57 -16.36
N GLY A 337 -11.44 7.91 -15.47
CA GLY A 337 -11.66 7.89 -14.04
C GLY A 337 -10.51 8.56 -13.31
N LYS A 338 -10.78 9.44 -12.35
CA LYS A 338 -9.71 10.12 -11.61
C LYS A 338 -10.12 10.35 -10.15
N GLU A 339 -9.18 10.13 -9.24
CA GLU A 339 -9.28 10.60 -7.87
C GLU A 339 -8.68 12.02 -7.77
N ASP A 340 -9.37 12.91 -7.06
CA ASP A 340 -8.93 14.28 -6.86
C ASP A 340 -9.41 14.86 -5.54
N ASP A 341 -8.74 15.92 -5.09
CA ASP A 341 -9.16 16.70 -3.93
C ASP A 341 -10.15 17.78 -4.38
N PHE A 342 -11.24 17.93 -3.63
CA PHE A 342 -12.30 18.90 -3.87
C PHE A 342 -12.47 19.82 -2.67
N ALA A 343 -12.62 21.12 -2.94
CA ALA A 343 -12.93 22.10 -1.90
C ALA A 343 -14.38 21.96 -1.44
N THR A 344 -14.62 22.10 -0.14
CA THR A 344 -15.97 22.29 0.41
C THR A 344 -16.30 23.80 0.48
N ASP A 345 -17.56 24.12 0.79
CA ASP A 345 -17.99 25.52 0.99
C ASP A 345 -17.38 26.15 2.27
N GLU A 346 -16.78 25.33 3.15
CA GLU A 346 -16.08 25.78 4.34
C GLU A 346 -14.59 26.02 4.05
N LYS A 347 -14.05 27.16 4.52
CA LYS A 347 -12.64 27.52 4.28
C LYS A 347 -11.69 26.44 4.83
N HIS A 348 -10.72 26.04 4.01
CA HIS A 348 -9.66 25.06 4.34
C HIS A 348 -10.16 23.64 4.63
N GLN A 349 -11.36 23.30 4.15
CA GLN A 349 -11.85 21.94 4.17
C GLN A 349 -11.87 21.36 2.77
N TYR A 350 -11.37 20.13 2.68
CA TYR A 350 -11.29 19.39 1.44
C TYR A 350 -11.69 17.94 1.68
N TYR A 351 -12.17 17.30 0.62
CA TYR A 351 -12.36 15.85 0.60
C TYR A 351 -11.74 15.27 -0.66
N THR A 352 -11.32 14.02 -0.60
CA THR A 352 -10.84 13.28 -1.76
C THR A 352 -12.01 12.50 -2.35
N GLY A 353 -12.18 12.57 -3.67
CA GLY A 353 -13.27 11.89 -4.37
C GLY A 353 -12.84 11.32 -5.71
N TYR A 354 -13.35 10.14 -6.04
CA TYR A 354 -13.21 9.55 -7.37
C TYR A 354 -14.41 9.92 -8.25
N TYR A 355 -14.13 10.32 -9.48
CA TYR A 355 -15.13 10.66 -10.48
C TYR A 355 -14.83 10.02 -11.84
N GLU A 356 -15.89 9.79 -12.63
CA GLU A 356 -15.77 9.38 -14.02
C GLU A 356 -16.39 10.44 -14.93
N VAL A 357 -15.65 10.83 -15.97
CA VAL A 357 -16.08 11.83 -16.95
C VAL A 357 -15.93 11.31 -18.37
N ARG A 358 -16.91 11.65 -19.21
CA ARG A 358 -16.82 11.53 -20.66
C ARG A 358 -16.34 12.86 -21.24
N LEU A 359 -15.36 12.77 -22.13
CA LEU A 359 -14.68 13.89 -22.75
C LEU A 359 -14.80 13.82 -24.29
N ASN A 360 -14.76 14.98 -24.97
CA ASN A 360 -14.79 15.08 -26.43
C ASN A 360 -13.85 16.15 -27.02
#